data_AF-A0A0N4XE60-F1
#
_entry.id   AF-A0A0N4XE60-F1
#
_cell.length_a   1.000
_cell.length_b   1.000
_cell.length_c   1.000
_cell.angle_alpha   90.00
_cell.angle_beta   90.00
_cell.angle_gamma   90.00
#
_symmetry.space_group_name_H-M   'P 1'
#
loop_
_entity.id
_entity.type
_entity.pdbx_description
1 polymer ?
#
loop_
_entity_poly.entity_id
_entity_poly.type
_entity_poly.pdbx_seq_one_letter_code
_entity_poly.pdbx_strand_id
1 'polypeptide(L)' 'MLYYILFSEFGSTLTGKHETSSADTFTWGVANRAASVRIPRGVAFDGKGYLEDRRPSSNCDPYQVTRMIAESIFLR' A
#
# COMPACT_ATOMS: atom_id res chain seq x y z
N MET A 1 8.23 5.69 12.76
CA MET A 1 9.69 5.47 12.71
C MET A 1 10.06 4.07 12.21
N LEU A 2 9.41 2.99 12.67
CA LEU A 2 9.65 1.63 12.14
C LEU A 2 9.14 1.40 10.69
N TYR A 3 8.20 2.21 10.20
CA TYR A 3 7.57 2.03 8.88
C TYR A 3 8.42 2.48 7.69
N TYR A 4 9.43 3.34 7.88
CA TYR A 4 10.25 3.82 6.76
C TYR A 4 11.21 2.73 6.26
N ILE A 5 11.71 1.87 7.13
CA ILE A 5 12.87 1.01 6.84
C ILE A 5 12.56 -0.08 5.80
N LEU A 6 11.32 -0.58 5.70
CA LEU A 6 10.97 -1.61 4.69
C LEU A 6 10.40 -1.05 3.37
N PHE A 7 9.88 0.19 3.37
CA PHE A 7 9.43 0.86 2.13
C PHE A 7 10.54 1.69 1.46
N SER A 8 11.61 2.05 2.19
CA SER A 8 12.64 3.00 1.74
C SER A 8 13.93 2.40 1.20
N GLU A 9 14.10 1.09 1.07
CA GLU A 9 15.37 0.56 0.53
C GLU A 9 15.62 0.94 -0.94
N PHE A 10 14.63 1.45 -1.68
CA PHE A 10 14.83 2.07 -2.99
C PHE A 10 13.96 3.32 -3.14
N GLY A 11 14.54 4.49 -2.88
CA GLY A 11 13.91 5.81 -3.00
C GLY A 11 13.49 6.24 -4.42
N SER A 12 13.19 5.31 -5.33
CA SER A 12 12.92 5.58 -6.74
C SER A 12 11.50 5.23 -7.23
N THR A 13 10.71 4.44 -6.49
CA THR A 13 9.40 3.96 -6.97
C THR A 13 8.21 4.80 -6.47
N LEU A 14 8.21 5.22 -5.20
CA LEU A 14 7.10 5.96 -4.56
C LEU A 14 7.26 7.49 -4.71
N THR A 15 7.23 7.96 -5.96
CA THR A 15 7.48 9.38 -6.29
C THR A 15 6.20 10.21 -6.45
N GLY A 16 5.02 9.59 -6.40
CA GLY A 16 3.74 10.26 -6.73
C GLY A 16 3.49 10.40 -8.25
N LYS A 17 4.37 9.87 -9.10
CA LYS A 17 4.29 9.89 -10.57
C LYS A 17 4.17 8.45 -11.09
N HIS A 18 3.69 8.27 -12.32
CA HIS A 18 3.59 6.94 -12.96
C HIS A 18 2.69 5.93 -12.20
N GLU A 19 1.51 6.37 -11.77
CA GLU A 19 0.56 5.53 -11.03
C GLU A 19 1.09 4.95 -9.70
N THR A 20 2.04 5.65 -9.05
CA THR A 20 2.53 5.32 -7.71
C THR A 20 2.22 6.43 -6.71
N SER A 21 2.07 6.10 -5.43
CA SER A 21 1.86 7.10 -4.37
C SER A 21 3.18 7.73 -3.93
N SER A 22 3.10 8.89 -3.28
CA SER A 22 4.26 9.45 -2.55
C SER A 22 4.62 8.55 -1.36
N ALA A 23 5.91 8.47 -1.02
CA ALA A 23 6.39 7.76 0.16
C ALA A 23 6.02 8.47 1.48
N ASP A 24 5.93 9.81 1.46
CA ASP A 24 5.78 10.62 2.67
C ASP A 24 4.31 10.85 3.05
N THR A 25 3.39 10.61 2.13
CA THR A 25 1.95 10.84 2.35
C THR A 25 1.17 9.55 2.13
N PHE A 26 0.46 9.12 3.17
CA PHE A 26 -0.48 8.01 3.07
C PHE A 26 -1.80 8.49 2.46
N THR A 27 -2.26 7.83 1.39
CA THR A 27 -3.52 8.14 0.70
C THR A 27 -4.31 6.88 0.36
N TRP A 28 -5.63 6.98 0.28
CA TRP A 28 -6.48 5.88 -0.18
C TRP A 28 -7.62 6.39 -1.08
N GLY A 29 -8.18 5.52 -1.92
CA GLY A 29 -9.34 5.89 -2.74
C GLY A 29 -9.96 4.76 -3.56
N VAL A 30 -11.20 4.97 -4.00
CA VAL A 30 -11.93 4.04 -4.88
C VAL A 30 -11.45 4.20 -6.32
N ALA A 31 -11.05 3.09 -6.93
CA ALA A 31 -10.49 3.04 -8.29
C ALA A 31 -9.29 3.98 -8.54
N ASN A 32 -8.67 4.54 -7.49
CA ASN A 32 -7.55 5.46 -7.61
C ASN A 32 -6.23 4.68 -7.69
N ARG A 33 -5.58 4.72 -8.86
CA ARG A 33 -4.29 4.06 -9.05
C ARG A 33 -3.09 4.84 -8.47
N ALA A 34 -3.21 6.11 -8.17
CA ALA A 34 -2.10 6.87 -7.58
C ALA A 34 -2.10 6.84 -6.04
N ALA A 35 -3.12 6.23 -5.42
CA ALA A 35 -3.22 6.14 -3.97
C ALA A 35 -2.33 5.04 -3.37
N SER A 36 -1.94 5.23 -2.11
CA SER A 36 -1.16 4.23 -1.36
C SER A 36 -1.95 2.93 -1.16
N VAL A 37 -3.24 3.03 -0.85
CA VAL A 37 -4.18 1.90 -0.80
C VAL A 37 -5.32 2.12 -1.79
N ARG A 38 -5.61 1.13 -2.62
CA ARG A 38 -6.71 1.16 -3.58
C ARG A 38 -7.85 0.26 -3.12
N ILE A 39 -9.08 0.78 -3.20
CA ILE A 39 -10.30 -0.04 -3.16
C ILE A 39 -10.79 -0.21 -4.60
N PRO A 40 -10.84 -1.44 -5.15
CA PRO A 40 -11.38 -1.67 -6.49
C PRO A 40 -12.83 -1.21 -6.61
N ARG A 41 -13.24 -0.72 -7.80
CA ARG A 41 -14.61 -0.22 -8.02
C ARG A 41 -15.68 -1.27 -7.70
N GLY A 42 -15.45 -2.53 -8.10
CA GLY A 42 -16.38 -3.64 -7.79
C GLY A 42 -16.52 -3.87 -6.29
N VAL A 43 -15.40 -3.88 -5.55
CA VAL A 43 -15.41 -4.01 -4.08
C VAL A 43 -16.18 -2.87 -3.42
N ALA A 44 -15.96 -1.62 -3.87
CA ALA A 44 -16.69 -0.47 -3.35
C ALA A 44 -18.19 -0.54 -3.67
N PHE A 45 -18.55 -1.03 -4.86
CA PHE A 45 -19.95 -1.21 -5.26
C PHE A 45 -20.64 -2.33 -4.46
N ASP A 46 -19.97 -3.45 -4.26
CA ASP A 46 -20.51 -4.63 -3.57
C ASP A 46 -20.51 -4.49 -2.03
N GLY A 47 -19.81 -3.48 -1.49
CA GLY A 47 -19.69 -3.24 -0.06
C GLY A 47 -18.87 -4.30 0.69
N LYS A 48 -18.20 -5.21 -0.02
CA LYS A 48 -17.38 -6.29 0.52
C LYS A 48 -16.27 -6.68 -0.45
N GLY A 49 -15.18 -7.22 0.07
CA GLY A 49 -14.06 -7.68 -0.75
C GLY A 49 -12.72 -7.40 -0.08
N TYR A 50 -11.81 -6.76 -0.82
CA TYR A 50 -10.42 -6.57 -0.41
C TYR A 50 -9.93 -5.14 -0.67
N LEU A 51 -8.87 -4.77 0.05
CA LEU A 51 -8.04 -3.60 -0.24
C LEU A 51 -6.75 -4.03 -0.92
N GLU A 52 -6.16 -3.13 -1.71
CA GLU A 52 -4.85 -3.35 -2.32
C GLU A 52 -3.85 -2.34 -1.75
N ASP A 53 -2.90 -2.79 -0.92
CA ASP A 53 -1.75 -1.97 -0.53
C ASP A 53 -0.76 -1.95 -1.70
N ARG A 54 -0.53 -0.76 -2.25
CA ARG A 54 0.27 -0.55 -3.46
C ARG A 54 1.65 0.03 -3.18
N ARG A 55 1.98 0.19 -1.91
CA ARG A 55 3.29 0.67 -1.47
C ARG A 55 4.41 -0.36 -1.58
N PRO A 56 4.17 -1.70 -1.44
CA PRO A 56 5.28 -2.66 -1.47
C PRO A 56 6.00 -2.67 -2.81
N SER A 57 7.33 -2.52 -2.76
CA SER A 57 8.20 -2.60 -3.94
C SER A 57 8.39 -4.04 -4.39
N SER A 58 8.76 -4.27 -5.65
CA SER A 58 8.99 -5.62 -6.20
C SER A 58 10.11 -6.40 -5.52
N ASN A 59 11.01 -5.72 -4.80
CA ASN A 59 12.12 -6.31 -4.06
C ASN A 59 11.81 -6.54 -2.56
N CYS A 60 10.59 -6.26 -2.10
CA CYS A 60 10.25 -6.44 -0.68
C CYS A 60 10.25 -7.93 -0.28
N ASP A 61 10.56 -8.20 0.99
CA ASP A 61 10.38 -9.53 1.58
C ASP A 61 8.87 -9.80 1.79
N PRO A 62 8.27 -10.78 1.09
CA PRO A 62 6.84 -11.04 1.16
C PRO A 62 6.38 -11.49 2.55
N TYR A 63 7.24 -12.15 3.33
CA TYR A 63 6.89 -12.60 4.69
C TYR A 63 6.81 -11.42 5.65
N GLN A 64 7.77 -10.50 5.57
CA GLN A 64 7.77 -9.29 6.38
C GLN A 64 6.59 -8.38 6.02
N VAL A 65 6.34 -8.14 4.73
CA VAL A 65 5.21 -7.31 4.29
C VAL A 65 3.89 -7.91 4.75
N THR A 66 3.65 -9.19 4.52
CA THR A 66 2.40 -9.85 4.91
C THR A 66 2.19 -9.81 6.42
N ARG A 67 3.25 -10.09 7.19
CA ARG A 67 3.22 -9.99 8.65
C ARG A 67 2.84 -8.59 9.11
N MET A 68 3.50 -7.55 8.59
CA MET A 68 3.23 -6.17 8.98
C MET A 68 1.79 -5.73 8.65
N ILE A 69 1.26 -6.16 7.50
CA ILE A 69 -0.14 -5.88 7.12
C ILE A 69 -1.08 -6.56 8.13
N ALA A 70 -0.86 -7.85 8.42
CA ALA A 70 -1.68 -8.59 9.37
C ALA A 70 -1.60 -8.00 10.79
N GLU A 71 -0.40 -7.64 11.24
CA GLU A 71 -0.19 -6.98 12.52
C GLU A 71 -0.90 -5.63 12.60
N SER A 72 -0.88 -4.84 11.53
CA SER A 72 -1.48 -3.50 11.53
C SER A 72 -3.01 -3.52 11.50
N ILE A 73 -3.63 -4.57 10.96
CA ILE A 73 -5.08 -4.64 10.75
C ILE A 73 -5.78 -5.53 11.78
N PHE A 74 -5.13 -6.64 12.19
CA PHE A 74 -5.80 -7.70 12.95
C PHE A 74 -5.20 -7.96 14.34
N LEU A 75 -3.90 -7.71 14.53
CA LEU A 75 -3.18 -8.19 15.72
C LEU A 75 -2.74 -7.07 16.68
N ARG A 76 -3.25 -5.85 16.49
CA ARG A 76 -2.92 -4.69 17.30
C ARG A 76 -4.16 -4.01 17.86
#